data_AF-A0A957V3N6-F1
#
_entry.id   AF-A0A957V3N6-F1
#
_cell.length_a   1.000
_cell.length_b   1.000
_cell.length_c   1.000
_cell.angle_alpha   90.00
_cell.angle_beta   90.00
_cell.angle_gamma   90.00
#
_symmetry.space_group_name_H-M   'P 1'
#
loop_
_entity.id
_entity.type
_entity.pdbx_description
1 polymer ?
#
loop_
_entity_poly.entity_id
_entity_poly.type
_entity_poly.pdbx_seq_one_letter_code
_entity_poly.pdbx_strand_id
1 'polypeptide(L)'
;MQRKPGPYQLLWIAGLVMFWAVLFAPVLSAAGMATPTAPDLPPGWSVECVDCPRYFENMTDRSLRLDSADHPHLAYGGDALYHMFDLGAGWQRETVDSAPGVGSYASMAIDGDTIAIAYYDARNADLKVAIRQSGAWQIATVDA
;
A
#
# COMPACT_ATOMS: atom_id res chain seq x y z
N MET A 1 39.45 -64.04 -33.17
CA MET A 1 39.15 -64.16 -31.73
C MET A 1 38.26 -63.00 -31.29
N GLN A 2 36.98 -63.31 -31.14
CA GLN A 2 35.92 -62.70 -30.31
C GLN A 2 36.06 -61.21 -29.90
N ARG A 3 35.37 -60.32 -30.63
CA ARG A 3 34.93 -59.01 -30.11
C ARG A 3 33.68 -59.22 -29.25
N LYS A 4 33.70 -58.78 -27.99
CA LYS A 4 32.52 -58.71 -27.10
C LYS A 4 31.72 -57.43 -27.38
N PRO A 5 30.42 -57.50 -27.73
CA PRO A 5 29.50 -56.39 -27.53
C PRO A 5 28.69 -56.63 -26.25
N GLY A 6 28.66 -55.65 -25.35
CA GLY A 6 27.73 -55.64 -24.21
C GLY A 6 26.39 -55.03 -24.64
N PRO A 7 25.23 -55.64 -24.31
CA PRO A 7 23.95 -55.00 -24.54
C PRO A 7 23.08 -55.03 -23.28
N TYR A 8 22.88 -53.89 -22.61
CA TYR A 8 21.86 -53.75 -21.55
C TYR A 8 21.51 -52.25 -21.38
N GLN A 9 20.27 -51.76 -21.32
CA GLN A 9 18.92 -52.31 -21.46
C GLN A 9 17.97 -51.16 -21.90
N LEU A 10 16.91 -51.51 -22.65
CA LEU A 10 15.68 -50.74 -22.77
C LEU A 10 14.97 -50.69 -21.39
N LEU A 11 14.43 -49.54 -21.00
CA LEU A 11 13.38 -49.44 -19.97
C LEU A 11 12.03 -49.14 -20.64
N TRP A 12 11.05 -49.98 -20.34
CA TRP A 12 9.69 -49.97 -20.86
C TRP A 12 8.73 -49.12 -19.99
N ILE A 13 7.95 -48.28 -20.69
CA ILE A 13 6.53 -47.87 -20.56
C ILE A 13 5.72 -48.17 -19.27
N ALA A 14 4.91 -47.16 -18.91
CA ALA A 14 3.47 -47.23 -18.55
C ALA A 14 3.07 -47.09 -17.07
N GLY A 15 2.10 -46.20 -16.82
CA GLY A 15 1.32 -46.16 -15.58
C GLY A 15 0.48 -44.90 -15.40
N LEU A 16 -0.58 -44.72 -16.20
CA LEU A 16 -1.63 -43.71 -16.00
C LEU A 16 -2.77 -44.29 -15.14
N VAL A 17 -3.38 -43.40 -14.33
CA VAL A 17 -4.70 -43.46 -13.68
C VAL A 17 -4.75 -44.00 -12.23
N MET A 18 -5.02 -43.09 -11.29
CA MET A 18 -6.16 -43.27 -10.37
C MET A 18 -6.68 -41.92 -9.84
N PHE A 19 -7.90 -41.60 -10.24
CA PHE A 19 -8.73 -40.49 -9.82
C PHE A 19 -9.43 -40.89 -8.52
N TRP A 20 -9.25 -40.15 -7.42
CA TRP A 20 -10.00 -40.44 -6.20
C TRP A 20 -10.47 -39.18 -5.46
N ALA A 21 -11.80 -39.14 -5.30
CA ALA A 21 -12.64 -38.37 -4.39
C ALA A 21 -12.47 -36.83 -4.35
N VAL A 22 -13.38 -36.14 -5.05
CA VAL A 22 -13.79 -34.79 -4.65
C VAL A 22 -14.63 -34.94 -3.37
N LEU A 23 -14.06 -34.61 -2.22
CA LEU A 23 -14.83 -34.41 -1.00
C LEU A 23 -15.71 -33.16 -1.21
N PHE A 24 -17.02 -33.35 -1.29
CA PHE A 24 -17.97 -32.28 -1.06
C PHE A 24 -17.90 -31.92 0.43
N ALA A 25 -16.98 -31.02 0.79
CA ALA A 25 -17.12 -30.32 2.04
C ALA A 25 -18.42 -29.49 1.94
N PRO A 26 -19.34 -29.56 2.91
CA PRO A 26 -20.41 -28.58 2.96
C PRO A 26 -19.74 -27.21 3.05
N VAL A 27 -20.03 -26.33 2.11
CA VAL A 27 -19.73 -24.91 2.28
C VAL A 27 -20.47 -24.52 3.54
N LEU A 28 -19.72 -24.30 4.62
CA LEU A 28 -20.24 -23.61 5.79
C LEU A 28 -20.69 -22.26 5.25
N SER A 29 -22.00 -22.09 5.06
CA SER A 29 -22.56 -20.77 4.79
C SER A 29 -22.17 -19.94 6.00
N ALA A 30 -21.20 -19.06 5.81
CA ALA A 30 -20.92 -18.02 6.79
C ALA A 30 -22.27 -17.34 7.00
N ALA A 31 -22.85 -17.51 8.20
CA ALA A 31 -24.01 -16.74 8.62
C ALA A 31 -23.72 -15.30 8.23
N GLY A 32 -24.58 -14.73 7.38
CA GLY A 32 -24.34 -13.44 6.75
C GLY A 32 -23.95 -12.43 7.81
N MET A 33 -22.66 -12.10 7.89
CA MET A 33 -22.23 -10.97 8.68
C MET A 33 -22.94 -9.80 8.03
N ALA A 34 -23.91 -9.21 8.73
CA ALA A 34 -24.60 -8.04 8.27
C ALA A 34 -23.53 -7.04 7.84
N THR A 35 -23.56 -6.62 6.58
CA THR A 35 -22.68 -5.56 6.09
C THR A 35 -22.84 -4.42 7.08
N PRO A 36 -21.76 -3.96 7.75
CA PRO A 36 -21.88 -2.89 8.72
C PRO A 36 -22.56 -1.73 8.00
N THR A 37 -23.76 -1.38 8.46
CA THR A 37 -24.51 -0.28 7.88
C THR A 37 -23.70 0.98 8.20
N ALA A 38 -23.41 1.78 7.16
CA ALA A 38 -22.67 3.01 7.35
C ALA A 38 -23.37 3.85 8.44
N PRO A 39 -22.60 4.54 9.31
CA PRO A 39 -23.22 5.41 10.31
C PRO A 39 -24.12 6.43 9.64
N ASP A 40 -25.27 6.74 10.25
CA ASP A 40 -26.13 7.84 9.78
C ASP A 40 -25.35 9.15 9.89
N LEU A 41 -24.86 9.66 8.76
CA LEU A 41 -24.13 10.92 8.69
C LEU A 41 -25.10 12.11 8.70
N PRO A 42 -24.72 13.28 9.24
CA PRO A 42 -25.54 14.48 9.12
C PRO A 42 -25.76 14.88 7.65
N PRO A 43 -26.84 15.61 7.32
CA PRO A 43 -27.07 16.08 5.96
C PRO A 43 -25.87 16.86 5.40
N GLY A 44 -25.48 16.54 4.17
CA GLY A 44 -24.34 17.17 3.49
C GLY A 44 -22.98 16.53 3.78
N TRP A 45 -22.91 15.52 4.65
CA TRP A 45 -21.70 14.73 4.85
C TRP A 45 -21.68 13.52 3.93
N SER A 46 -20.53 13.28 3.30
CA SER A 46 -20.21 12.04 2.61
C SER A 46 -18.92 11.47 3.16
N VAL A 47 -18.79 10.14 3.07
CA VAL A 47 -17.53 9.44 3.32
C VAL A 47 -17.07 8.86 2.00
N GLU A 48 -15.83 9.17 1.66
CA GLU A 48 -15.15 8.60 0.51
C GLU A 48 -13.91 7.86 0.99
N CYS A 49 -13.62 6.77 0.30
CA CYS A 49 -12.40 6.03 0.50
C CYS A 49 -11.43 6.31 -0.65
N VAL A 50 -10.33 7.00 -0.35
CA VAL A 50 -9.48 7.65 -1.35
C VAL A 50 -8.19 6.87 -1.69
N ASP A 51 -7.84 5.86 -0.90
CA ASP A 51 -6.69 4.96 -1.14
C ASP A 51 -6.98 3.53 -0.69
N CYS A 52 -8.12 2.95 -1.05
CA CYS A 52 -8.46 1.57 -0.68
C CYS A 52 -8.44 0.55 -1.81
N PRO A 53 -8.21 -0.74 -1.49
CA PRO A 53 -7.86 -1.24 -0.15
C PRO A 53 -6.38 -0.97 0.17
N ARG A 54 -6.13 -0.31 1.30
CA ARG A 54 -4.80 -0.15 1.86
C ARG A 54 -4.86 -0.34 3.36
N TYR A 55 -3.98 -1.20 3.84
CA TYR A 55 -3.89 -1.56 5.24
C TYR A 55 -2.61 -0.94 5.78
N PHE A 56 -2.76 -0.01 6.70
CA PHE A 56 -1.64 0.56 7.43
C PHE A 56 -1.62 -0.07 8.82
N GLU A 57 -0.50 -0.68 9.16
CA GLU A 57 -0.22 -1.06 10.54
C GLU A 57 0.23 0.19 11.31
N ASN A 58 -0.20 0.33 12.58
CA ASN A 58 0.19 1.43 13.45
C ASN A 58 -0.03 2.83 12.83
N MET A 59 -1.25 3.12 12.37
CA MET A 59 -1.60 4.48 11.93
C MET A 59 -1.31 5.50 13.04
N THR A 60 -0.32 6.35 12.78
CA THR A 60 0.03 7.52 13.59
C THR A 60 -0.61 8.79 13.00
N ASP A 61 -0.23 9.97 13.48
CA ASP A 61 -0.84 11.25 13.05
C ASP A 61 -0.69 11.51 11.55
N ARG A 62 -1.79 11.93 10.93
CA ARG A 62 -1.92 12.25 9.50
C ARG A 62 -2.28 13.72 9.34
N SER A 63 -1.91 14.32 8.23
CA SER A 63 -2.17 15.73 7.97
C SER A 63 -3.06 15.91 6.75
N LEU A 64 -4.15 16.67 6.90
CA LEU A 64 -4.97 17.20 5.82
C LEU A 64 -4.78 18.73 5.78
N ARG A 65 -4.55 19.27 4.59
CA ARG A 65 -4.48 20.71 4.31
C ARG A 65 -5.24 21.00 3.04
N LEU A 66 -5.82 22.20 2.97
CA LEU A 66 -6.33 22.75 1.72
C LEU A 66 -5.26 23.69 1.14
N ASP A 67 -5.08 23.68 -0.17
CA ASP A 67 -4.30 24.71 -0.86
C ASP A 67 -5.12 26.02 -0.97
N SER A 68 -4.57 27.05 -1.63
CA SER A 68 -5.26 28.33 -1.82
C SER A 68 -6.47 28.27 -2.76
N ALA A 69 -6.66 27.15 -3.46
CA ALA A 69 -7.78 26.89 -4.36
C ALA A 69 -8.79 25.89 -3.75
N ASP A 70 -8.71 25.64 -2.44
CA ASP A 70 -9.54 24.68 -1.69
C ASP A 70 -9.36 23.21 -2.13
N HIS A 71 -8.28 22.87 -2.84
CA HIS A 71 -7.97 21.48 -3.16
C HIS A 71 -7.42 20.76 -1.93
N PRO A 72 -7.90 19.54 -1.61
CA PRO A 72 -7.39 18.78 -0.48
C PRO A 72 -6.05 18.11 -0.77
N HIS A 73 -5.15 18.17 0.20
CA HIS A 73 -3.86 17.48 0.24
C HIS A 73 -3.72 16.71 1.56
N LEU A 74 -3.39 15.42 1.48
CA LEU A 74 -3.19 14.53 2.60
C LEU A 74 -1.74 14.02 2.63
N ALA A 75 -1.12 14.04 3.80
CA ALA A 75 0.13 13.33 4.07
C ALA A 75 -0.13 12.17 5.03
N TYR A 76 0.32 10.98 4.65
CA TYR A 76 0.20 9.77 5.44
C TYR A 76 1.32 8.78 5.13
N GLY A 77 1.50 7.80 6.02
CA GLY A 77 2.56 6.81 5.84
C GLY A 77 2.65 5.79 6.96
N GLY A 78 3.81 5.13 7.03
CA GLY A 78 4.16 4.10 8.00
C GLY A 78 4.96 2.96 7.37
N ASP A 79 4.59 2.57 6.15
CA ASP A 79 5.34 1.66 5.28
C ASP A 79 6.19 2.42 4.25
N ALA A 80 5.71 3.58 3.82
CA ALA A 80 6.44 4.63 3.11
C ALA A 80 5.78 5.99 3.43
N LEU A 81 6.29 7.10 2.89
CA LEU A 81 5.59 8.39 2.95
C LEU A 81 4.83 8.67 1.66
N TYR A 82 3.56 9.07 1.79
CA TYR A 82 2.66 9.37 0.68
C TYR A 82 2.09 10.78 0.77
N HIS A 83 1.91 11.39 -0.40
CA HIS A 83 1.11 12.60 -0.59
C HIS A 83 -0.06 12.25 -1.51
N MET A 84 -1.28 12.46 -1.04
CA MET A 84 -2.51 12.28 -1.81
C MET A 84 -3.19 13.63 -2.00
N PHE A 85 -3.75 13.89 -3.17
CA PHE A 85 -4.38 15.17 -3.45
C PHE A 85 -5.47 15.04 -4.53
N ASP A 86 -6.38 16.00 -4.58
CA ASP A 86 -7.36 16.13 -5.67
C ASP A 86 -7.40 17.58 -6.17
N LEU A 87 -6.94 17.82 -7.40
CA LEU A 87 -6.94 19.15 -8.03
C LEU A 87 -8.21 19.41 -8.87
N GLY A 88 -9.32 18.74 -8.52
CA GLY A 88 -10.59 18.80 -9.24
C GLY A 88 -10.76 17.75 -10.35
N ALA A 89 -9.85 16.78 -10.44
CA ALA A 89 -9.88 15.69 -11.43
C ALA A 89 -9.96 14.30 -10.79
N GLY A 90 -10.19 14.24 -9.48
CA GLY A 90 -10.17 13.03 -8.67
C GLY A 90 -8.83 12.83 -7.96
N TRP A 91 -8.85 11.94 -6.98
CA TRP A 91 -7.72 11.63 -6.10
C TRP A 91 -6.50 11.07 -6.85
N GLN A 92 -5.34 11.64 -6.57
CA GLN A 92 -4.04 11.24 -7.08
C GLN A 92 -3.03 11.05 -5.95
N ARG A 93 -2.18 10.03 -6.07
CA ARG A 93 -1.16 9.68 -5.07
C ARG A 93 0.25 9.79 -5.62
N GLU A 94 1.12 10.42 -4.85
CA GLU A 94 2.58 10.40 -5.00
C GLU A 94 3.22 9.61 -3.85
N THR A 95 4.22 8.77 -4.16
CA THR A 95 5.14 8.24 -3.15
C THR A 95 6.25 9.26 -2.95
N VAL A 96 6.30 9.86 -1.78
CA VAL A 96 7.24 10.94 -1.43
C VAL A 96 8.60 10.37 -1.05
N ASP A 97 8.60 9.41 -0.12
CA ASP A 97 9.78 8.66 0.32
C ASP A 97 9.42 7.18 0.34
N SER A 98 10.14 6.36 -0.43
CA SER A 98 9.89 4.92 -0.57
C SER A 98 10.65 4.07 0.43
N ALA A 99 11.45 4.68 1.31
CA ALA A 99 12.19 3.96 2.33
C ALA A 99 11.22 3.22 3.27
N PRO A 100 11.51 1.97 3.63
CA PRO A 100 10.59 1.19 4.43
C PRO A 100 10.55 1.71 5.88
N GLY A 101 9.36 1.86 6.45
CA GLY A 101 9.19 2.28 7.86
C GLY A 101 9.26 3.80 8.09
N VAL A 102 9.25 4.59 7.01
CA VAL A 102 9.13 6.05 7.10
C VAL A 102 7.68 6.51 7.03
N GLY A 103 7.45 7.77 7.36
CA GLY A 103 6.15 8.43 7.20
C GLY A 103 5.29 8.40 8.47
N SER A 104 5.84 7.97 9.60
CA SER A 104 5.16 8.09 10.90
C SER A 104 5.05 9.56 11.31
N TYR A 105 3.96 9.91 11.99
CA TYR A 105 3.68 11.28 12.47
C TYR A 105 3.76 12.37 11.39
N ALA A 106 3.36 12.05 10.16
CA ALA A 106 3.43 12.96 9.03
C ALA A 106 2.62 14.26 9.27
N SER A 107 3.30 15.40 9.13
CA SER A 107 2.72 16.73 9.30
C SER A 107 3.03 17.61 8.10
N MET A 108 2.00 18.24 7.51
CA MET A 108 2.12 18.99 6.25
C MET A 108 1.81 20.48 6.43
N ALA A 109 2.59 21.30 5.73
CA ALA A 109 2.32 22.71 5.48
C ALA A 109 2.36 22.99 3.96
N ILE A 110 1.52 23.94 3.53
CA ILE A 110 1.43 24.41 2.14
C ILE A 110 1.61 25.93 2.16
N ASP A 111 2.50 26.44 1.30
CA ASP A 111 2.73 27.87 1.07
C ASP A 111 2.92 28.11 -0.43
N GLY A 112 1.88 28.65 -1.09
CA GLY A 112 1.81 28.70 -2.55
C GLY A 112 1.96 27.31 -3.17
N ASP A 113 2.92 27.18 -4.10
CA ASP A 113 3.25 25.91 -4.77
C ASP A 113 4.18 25.00 -3.93
N THR A 114 4.63 25.46 -2.76
CA THR A 114 5.55 24.71 -1.92
C THR A 114 4.78 23.84 -0.94
N ILE A 115 5.08 22.55 -0.93
CA ILE A 115 4.56 21.60 0.06
C ILE A 115 5.73 21.08 0.88
N ALA A 116 5.64 21.18 2.20
CA ALA A 116 6.60 20.61 3.12
C ALA A 116 5.92 19.56 4.01
N ILE A 117 6.56 18.40 4.17
CA ILE A 117 6.08 17.32 5.02
C ILE A 117 7.21 16.94 5.99
N ALA A 118 6.98 17.14 7.29
CA ALA A 118 7.83 16.59 8.34
C ALA A 118 7.34 15.19 8.71
N TYR A 119 8.24 14.25 8.93
CA TYR A 119 7.91 12.85 9.23
C TYR A 119 9.03 12.12 9.96
N TYR A 120 8.68 11.04 10.64
CA TYR A 120 9.60 10.20 11.38
C TYR A 120 9.97 8.94 10.57
N ASP A 121 11.27 8.64 10.52
CA ASP A 121 11.82 7.38 10.05
C ASP A 121 11.99 6.44 11.24
N ALA A 122 11.06 5.51 11.40
CA ALA A 122 11.03 4.64 12.57
C ALA A 122 12.17 3.61 12.59
N ARG A 123 12.83 3.33 11.46
CA ARG A 123 13.92 2.37 11.40
C ARG A 123 15.25 2.98 11.80
N ASN A 124 15.44 4.25 11.47
CA ASN A 124 16.68 4.98 11.77
C ASN A 124 16.57 5.86 13.02
N ALA A 125 15.35 6.11 13.49
CA ALA A 125 15.03 7.05 14.56
C ALA A 125 15.26 8.54 14.20
N ASP A 126 15.21 8.84 12.90
CA ASP A 126 15.45 10.18 12.37
C ASP A 126 14.15 11.00 12.26
N LEU A 127 14.25 12.30 12.54
CA LEU A 127 13.28 13.28 12.03
C LEU A 127 13.71 13.70 10.62
N LYS A 128 12.79 13.64 9.66
CA LYS A 128 13.03 14.00 8.26
C LYS A 128 12.03 15.04 7.77
N VAL A 129 12.40 15.76 6.72
CA VAL A 129 11.53 16.67 5.98
C VAL A 129 11.61 16.38 4.49
N ALA A 130 10.47 16.37 3.82
CA ALA A 130 10.34 16.34 2.37
C ALA A 130 9.75 17.66 1.88
N ILE A 131 10.39 18.31 0.90
CA ILE A 131 9.92 19.57 0.32
C ILE A 131 9.70 19.35 -1.18
N ARG A 132 8.51 19.69 -1.67
CA ARG A 132 8.18 19.63 -3.10
C ARG A 132 8.58 20.94 -3.76
N GLN A 133 9.55 20.87 -4.67
CA GLN A 133 10.02 22.00 -5.49
C GLN A 133 10.09 21.58 -6.95
N SER A 134 9.57 22.40 -7.85
CA SER A 134 9.59 22.15 -9.30
C SER A 134 9.07 20.76 -9.71
N GLY A 135 8.06 20.24 -8.98
CA GLY A 135 7.45 18.93 -9.26
C GLY A 135 8.23 17.72 -8.75
N ALA A 136 9.32 17.92 -7.98
CA ALA A 136 10.10 16.84 -7.38
C ALA A 136 10.19 16.99 -5.86
N TRP A 137 10.28 15.86 -5.17
CA TRP A 137 10.48 15.80 -3.72
C TRP A 137 11.97 15.82 -3.39
N GLN A 138 12.36 16.73 -2.50
CA GLN A 138 13.69 16.81 -1.91
C GLN A 138 13.60 16.41 -0.45
N ILE A 139 14.37 15.41 -0.04
CA ILE A 139 14.32 14.85 1.32
C ILE A 139 15.60 15.20 2.06
N ALA A 140 15.45 15.60 3.32
CA ALA A 140 16.56 15.83 4.24
C ALA A 140 16.28 15.21 5.60
N THR A 141 17.32 14.69 6.26
CA THR A 141 17.31 14.37 7.69
C THR A 141 17.57 15.66 8.47
N VAL A 142 16.71 15.94 9.45
CA VAL A 142 16.73 17.14 10.30
C VAL A 142 17.41 16.82 11.64
N ASP A 143 17.13 15.64 12.19
CA ASP A 143 17.68 15.15 13.45
C ASP A 143 17.89 13.63 13.37
N ALA A 144 18.96 13.12 13.99
CA ALA A 144 19.44 11.74 13.90
C ALA A 144 19.99 11.23 15.24
#